data_AF-A0A4E0Q203-F1
#
_entry.id   AF-A0A4E0Q203-F1
#
_cell.length_a   1.000
_cell.length_b   1.000
_cell.length_c   1.000
_cell.angle_alpha   90.00
_cell.angle_beta   90.00
_cell.angle_gamma   90.00
#
_symmetry.space_group_name_H-M   'P 1'
#
loop_
_entity.id
_entity.type
_entity.pdbx_description
1 polymer ?
#
loop_
_entity_poly.entity_id
_entity_poly.type
_entity_poly.pdbx_seq_one_letter_code
_entity_poly.pdbx_strand_id
1 'polypeptide(L)'
;RSAKRHLKKISGNERRFKKDINHCITKSIVQTAKDTNRAIAIENLKGIRTNSTVNKTVKTAIGKWAFDELGNFLKYKATLAGIPVFEVDPKNTSIECSMCRHIDKKNRKTQSE
;
A
#
# COMPACT_ATOMS: atom_id res chain seq x y z
N ARG A 1 30.04 8.24 -24.19
CA ARG A 1 28.61 8.62 -24.02
C ARG A 1 28.39 9.13 -22.60
N SER A 2 27.94 10.36 -22.38
CA SER A 2 27.91 11.03 -21.05
C SER A 2 26.85 10.46 -20.09
N ALA A 3 27.26 10.07 -18.88
CA ALA A 3 26.40 9.55 -17.82
C ALA A 3 25.24 10.50 -17.45
N LYS A 4 25.45 11.82 -17.51
CA LYS A 4 24.42 12.83 -17.23
C LYS A 4 23.24 12.77 -18.21
N ARG A 5 23.50 12.55 -19.51
CA ARG A 5 22.45 12.41 -20.53
C ARG A 5 21.61 11.14 -20.29
N HIS A 6 22.26 10.06 -19.85
CA HIS A 6 21.58 8.81 -19.54
C HIS A 6 20.67 8.96 -18.30
N LEU A 7 21.16 9.59 -17.23
CA LEU A 7 20.36 9.89 -16.05
C LEU A 7 19.15 10.79 -16.39
N LYS A 8 19.33 11.81 -17.23
CA LYS A 8 18.22 12.66 -17.68
C LYS A 8 17.16 11.86 -18.45
N LYS A 9 17.57 10.89 -19.27
CA LYS A 9 16.64 10.01 -20.02
C LYS A 9 15.83 9.09 -19.11
N ILE A 10 16.45 8.54 -18.05
CA ILE A 10 15.79 7.60 -17.13
C ILE A 10 14.98 8.33 -16.04
N SER A 11 15.31 9.60 -15.78
CA SER A 11 14.66 10.41 -14.76
C SER A 11 13.13 10.37 -14.87
N GLY A 12 12.47 10.08 -13.74
CA GLY A 12 11.02 10.02 -13.64
C GLY A 12 10.36 8.74 -14.18
N ASN A 13 11.08 7.83 -14.86
CA ASN A 13 10.49 6.57 -15.33
C ASN A 13 9.92 5.74 -14.18
N GLU A 14 10.69 5.55 -13.11
CA GLU A 14 10.25 4.80 -11.93
C GLU A 14 9.03 5.46 -11.25
N ARG A 15 9.00 6.79 -11.19
CA ARG A 15 7.86 7.55 -10.63
C ARG A 15 6.60 7.34 -11.44
N ARG A 16 6.69 7.44 -12.78
CA ARG A 16 5.57 7.22 -13.70
C ARG A 16 5.07 5.77 -13.62
N PHE A 17 5.98 4.81 -13.61
CA PHE A 17 5.64 3.40 -13.47
C PHE A 17 4.89 3.13 -12.16
N LYS A 18 5.42 3.58 -11.01
CA LYS A 18 4.73 3.42 -9.72
C LYS A 18 3.35 4.08 -9.71
N LYS A 19 3.23 5.27 -10.28
CA LYS A 19 1.95 5.99 -10.38
C LYS A 19 0.94 5.21 -11.22
N ASP A 20 1.36 4.68 -12.37
CA ASP A 20 0.51 3.87 -13.26
C ASP A 20 0.04 2.60 -12.57
N ILE A 21 0.96 1.84 -11.96
CA ILE A 21 0.63 0.64 -11.18
C ILE A 21 -0.34 0.96 -10.03
N ASN A 22 -0.11 2.04 -9.29
CA ASN A 22 -1.03 2.49 -8.24
C ASN A 22 -2.41 2.83 -8.80
N HIS A 23 -2.52 3.46 -9.97
CA HIS A 23 -3.80 3.70 -10.63
C HIS A 23 -4.49 2.38 -11.03
N CYS A 24 -3.77 1.42 -11.60
CA CYS A 24 -4.32 0.13 -11.99
C CYS A 24 -4.84 -0.65 -10.78
N ILE A 25 -4.03 -0.77 -9.72
CA ILE A 25 -4.40 -1.47 -8.47
C ILE A 25 -5.64 -0.84 -7.85
N THR A 26 -5.65 0.49 -7.66
CA THR A 26 -6.77 1.19 -7.02
C THR A 26 -8.05 1.10 -7.82
N LYS A 27 -7.98 1.09 -9.16
CA LYS A 27 -9.16 0.86 -10.01
C LYS A 27 -9.71 -0.55 -9.79
N SER A 28 -8.84 -1.56 -9.75
CA SER A 28 -9.22 -2.95 -9.51
C SER A 28 -9.90 -3.12 -8.14
N ILE A 29 -9.31 -2.57 -7.07
CA ILE A 29 -9.88 -2.66 -5.72
C ILE A 29 -11.26 -2.00 -5.64
N VAL A 30 -11.41 -0.78 -6.19
CA VAL A 30 -12.69 -0.07 -6.20
C VAL A 30 -13.75 -0.83 -7.01
N GLN A 31 -13.37 -1.43 -8.13
CA GLN A 31 -14.27 -2.24 -8.94
C GLN A 31 -14.77 -3.46 -8.14
N THR A 32 -13.88 -4.22 -7.52
CA THR A 32 -14.24 -5.37 -6.67
C THR A 32 -15.15 -4.97 -5.50
N ALA A 33 -14.87 -3.84 -4.86
CA ALA A 33 -15.70 -3.32 -3.77
C ALA A 33 -17.11 -2.94 -4.27
N LYS A 34 -17.20 -2.32 -5.45
CA LYS A 34 -18.47 -1.99 -6.10
C LYS A 34 -19.29 -3.25 -6.43
N ASP A 35 -18.65 -4.22 -7.08
CA ASP A 35 -19.31 -5.43 -7.57
C ASP A 35 -19.79 -6.32 -6.42
N THR A 36 -19.14 -6.24 -5.26
CA THR A 36 -19.50 -7.03 -4.08
C THR A 36 -20.30 -6.24 -3.05
N ASN A 37 -20.62 -4.98 -3.32
CA ASN A 37 -21.30 -4.05 -2.42
C ASN A 37 -20.63 -3.97 -1.02
N ARG A 38 -19.30 -3.85 -1.02
CA ARG A 38 -18.47 -3.81 0.20
C ARG A 38 -17.81 -2.45 0.39
N ALA A 39 -17.57 -2.11 1.65
CA ALA A 39 -16.71 -0.99 2.02
C ALA A 39 -15.23 -1.36 1.89
N ILE A 40 -14.37 -0.33 1.87
CA ILE A 40 -12.92 -0.48 1.83
C ILE A 40 -12.34 -0.04 3.17
N ALA A 41 -11.45 -0.83 3.75
CA ALA A 41 -10.65 -0.43 4.91
C ALA A 41 -9.17 -0.35 4.51
N ILE A 42 -8.48 0.71 4.92
CA ILE A 42 -7.06 0.93 4.66
C ILE A 42 -6.32 1.29 5.95
N GLU A 43 -5.16 0.67 6.17
CA GLU A 43 -4.32 1.00 7.33
C GLU A 43 -3.66 2.36 7.18
N ASN A 44 -3.60 3.12 8.28
CA ASN A 44 -2.82 4.35 8.34
C ASN A 44 -1.34 4.06 8.62
N LEU A 45 -0.55 3.89 7.57
CA LEU A 45 0.89 3.58 7.65
C LEU A 45 1.78 4.82 7.87
N LYS A 46 1.24 5.94 8.36
CA LYS A 46 2.04 7.14 8.66
C LYS A 46 3.11 6.80 9.70
N GLY A 47 4.36 7.21 9.42
CA GLY A 47 5.49 6.96 10.33
C GLY A 47 6.19 5.60 10.15
N ILE A 48 5.71 4.71 9.27
CA ILE A 48 6.35 3.40 9.03
C ILE A 48 7.82 3.51 8.55
N ARG A 49 8.20 4.65 7.94
CA ARG A 49 9.57 4.93 7.48
C ARG A 49 10.50 5.39 8.60
N THR A 50 9.97 6.02 9.64
CA THR A 50 10.76 6.65 10.72
C THR A 50 10.79 5.79 11.97
N ASN A 51 9.73 5.04 12.25
CA ASN A 51 9.52 4.40 13.55
C ASN A 51 9.85 2.89 13.54
N SER A 52 10.42 2.37 12.45
CA SER A 52 10.63 0.93 12.26
C SER A 52 12.11 0.54 12.35
N THR A 53 12.47 -0.25 13.36
CA THR A 53 13.77 -0.92 13.44
C THR A 53 13.74 -2.18 12.58
N VAL A 54 13.88 -2.00 11.26
CA VAL A 54 13.85 -3.09 10.26
C VAL A 54 15.18 -3.22 9.56
N ASN A 55 15.46 -4.43 9.03
CA ASN A 55 16.67 -4.67 8.26
C ASN A 55 16.73 -3.80 6.98
N LYS A 56 17.93 -3.69 6.39
CA LYS A 56 18.19 -2.84 5.22
C LYS A 56 17.29 -3.17 4.02
N THR A 57 16.98 -4.44 3.82
CA THR A 57 16.15 -4.92 2.71
C THR A 57 14.71 -4.42 2.84
N VAL A 58 14.10 -4.61 4.01
CA VAL A 58 12.75 -4.14 4.31
C VAL A 58 12.68 -2.60 4.28
N LYS A 59 13.68 -1.92 4.86
CA LYS A 59 13.77 -0.45 4.81
C LYS A 59 13.77 0.07 3.37
N THR A 60 14.51 -0.61 2.49
CA THR A 60 14.58 -0.26 1.06
C THR A 60 13.25 -0.50 0.35
N ALA A 61 12.57 -1.62 0.65
CA ALA A 61 11.26 -1.92 0.10
C ALA A 61 10.21 -0.86 0.49
N ILE A 62 10.12 -0.53 1.78
CA ILE A 62 9.21 0.51 2.30
C ILE A 62 9.56 1.89 1.73
N GLY A 63 10.85 2.20 1.56
CA GLY A 63 11.30 3.44 0.96
C GLY A 63 10.93 3.57 -0.52
N LYS A 64 10.94 2.46 -1.27
CA LYS A 64 10.57 2.43 -2.68
C LYS A 64 9.05 2.45 -2.90
N TRP A 65 8.26 1.95 -1.96
CA TRP A 65 6.81 1.86 -2.10
C TRP A 65 6.11 3.21 -1.83
N ALA A 66 5.28 3.65 -2.77
CA ALA A 66 4.49 4.88 -2.68
C ALA A 66 3.08 4.60 -2.10
N PHE A 67 3.03 4.08 -0.88
CA PHE A 67 1.77 3.65 -0.23
C PHE A 67 0.80 4.81 0.03
N ASP A 68 1.30 5.99 0.39
CA ASP A 68 0.45 7.17 0.62
C ASP A 68 -0.28 7.62 -0.65
N GLU A 69 0.41 7.56 -1.80
CA GLU A 69 -0.21 7.82 -3.10
C GLU A 69 -1.29 6.80 -3.43
N LEU A 70 -1.03 5.52 -3.17
CA LEU A 70 -2.03 4.45 -3.36
C LEU A 70 -3.27 4.72 -2.50
N GLY A 71 -3.09 5.09 -1.23
CA GLY A 71 -4.18 5.45 -0.34
C GLY A 71 -5.00 6.65 -0.84
N ASN A 72 -4.32 7.71 -1.30
CA ASN A 72 -4.98 8.87 -1.89
C ASN A 72 -5.77 8.51 -3.15
N PHE A 73 -5.19 7.66 -4.01
CA PHE A 73 -5.87 7.17 -5.21
C PHE A 73 -7.09 6.32 -4.91
N LEU A 74 -6.99 5.48 -3.87
CA LEU A 74 -8.10 4.65 -3.42
C LEU A 74 -9.24 5.52 -2.90
N LYS A 75 -8.93 6.50 -2.04
CA LYS A 75 -9.91 7.45 -1.47
C LYS A 75 -10.68 8.16 -2.56
N TYR A 76 -10.01 8.88 -3.48
CA TYR A 76 -10.74 9.68 -4.46
C TYR A 76 -11.57 8.79 -5.41
N LYS A 77 -11.06 7.63 -5.83
CA LYS A 77 -11.80 6.73 -6.73
C LYS A 77 -13.00 6.08 -6.05
N ALA A 78 -12.84 5.70 -4.78
CA ALA A 78 -13.94 5.16 -3.99
C ALA A 78 -15.02 6.22 -3.77
N THR A 79 -14.64 7.46 -3.46
CA THR A 79 -15.58 8.59 -3.36
C THR A 79 -16.36 8.79 -4.67
N LEU A 80 -15.68 8.78 -5.82
CA LEU A 80 -16.35 8.87 -7.13
C LEU A 80 -17.31 7.71 -7.41
N ALA A 81 -17.04 6.52 -6.85
CA ALA A 81 -17.88 5.35 -6.98
C ALA A 81 -18.97 5.24 -5.88
N GLY A 82 -19.03 6.19 -4.94
CA GLY A 82 -19.96 6.15 -3.80
C GLY A 82 -19.62 5.09 -2.75
N ILE A 83 -18.37 4.60 -2.71
CA ILE A 83 -17.93 3.54 -1.80
C ILE A 83 -17.28 4.17 -0.55
N PRO A 84 -17.71 3.81 0.67
CA PRO A 84 -17.08 4.29 1.89
C PRO A 84 -15.68 3.68 2.08
N VAL A 85 -14.74 4.53 2.50
CA VAL A 85 -13.37 4.14 2.86
C VAL A 85 -13.11 4.48 4.32
N PHE A 86 -12.66 3.48 5.08
CA PHE A 86 -12.32 3.62 6.50
C PHE A 86 -10.82 3.53 6.70
N GLU A 87 -10.26 4.44 7.49
CA GLU A 87 -8.90 4.29 8.00
C GLU A 87 -8.91 3.44 9.27
N VAL A 88 -8.03 2.45 9.34
CA VAL A 88 -7.89 1.57 10.51
C VAL A 88 -6.50 1.71 11.13
N ASP A 89 -6.42 1.56 12.45
CA ASP A 89 -5.15 1.53 13.18
C ASP A 89 -4.35 0.29 12.75
N PRO A 90 -3.10 0.44 12.26
CA PRO A 90 -2.26 -0.70 11.88
C PRO A 90 -1.78 -1.55 13.06
N LYS A 91 -2.02 -1.14 14.30
CA LYS A 91 -1.56 -1.86 15.48
C LYS A 91 -2.18 -3.26 15.54
N ASN A 92 -1.33 -4.28 15.57
CA ASN A 92 -1.66 -5.70 15.69
C ASN A 92 -2.51 -6.32 14.55
N THR A 93 -2.94 -5.56 13.55
CA THR A 93 -3.75 -6.07 12.41
C THR A 93 -3.10 -7.21 11.65
N SER A 94 -1.77 -7.25 11.64
CA SER A 94 -0.96 -8.28 10.98
C SER A 94 -0.62 -9.50 11.84
N ILE A 95 -1.07 -9.53 13.10
CA ILE A 95 -0.85 -10.62 14.08
C ILE A 95 -2.14 -11.01 14.83
N GLU A 96 -3.26 -10.35 14.54
CA GLU A 96 -4.57 -10.67 15.09
C GLU A 96 -5.28 -11.68 14.19
N CYS A 97 -5.79 -12.76 14.78
CA CYS A 97 -6.59 -13.73 14.04
C CYS A 97 -7.96 -13.13 13.66
N SER A 98 -8.31 -13.18 12.37
CA SER A 98 -9.59 -12.66 11.87
C SER A 98 -10.82 -13.40 12.39
N MET A 99 -10.66 -14.65 12.87
CA MET A 99 -11.76 -15.45 13.41
C MET A 99 -11.93 -15.29 14.92
N CYS A 100 -10.85 -15.42 15.69
CA CYS A 100 -10.92 -15.46 17.17
C CYS A 100 -10.34 -14.24 17.88
N ARG A 101 -9.77 -13.27 17.14
CA ARG A 101 -9.18 -12.03 17.68
C ARG A 101 -7.96 -12.22 18.60
N HIS A 102 -7.44 -13.44 18.71
CA HIS A 102 -6.22 -13.70 19.45
C HIS A 102 -5.02 -13.03 18.77
N ILE A 103 -4.18 -12.36 19.56
CA ILE A 103 -2.99 -11.63 19.11
C ILE A 103 -1.75 -12.44 19.49
N ASP A 104 -1.08 -13.02 18.49
CA ASP A 104 0.18 -13.74 18.65
C ASP A 104 1.08 -13.44 17.45
N LYS A 105 2.38 -13.22 17.69
CA LYS A 105 3.38 -13.07 16.63
C LYS A 105 3.40 -14.27 15.67
N LYS A 106 3.05 -15.46 16.16
CA LYS A 106 2.94 -16.69 15.36
C LYS A 106 1.80 -16.66 14.33
N ASN A 107 0.81 -15.77 14.50
CA ASN A 107 -0.30 -15.64 13.56
C ASN A 107 0.13 -14.98 12.24
N ARG A 108 1.27 -14.28 12.22
CA ARG A 108 1.79 -13.67 11.00
C ARG A 108 2.33 -14.77 10.09
N LYS A 109 1.51 -15.21 9.13
CA LYS A 109 1.93 -16.12 8.08
C LYS A 109 3.03 -15.49 7.24
N THR A 110 4.05 -16.28 6.90
CA THR A 110 5.03 -15.85 5.91
C THR A 110 4.41 -15.96 4.52
N GLN A 111 4.89 -15.18 3.54
CA GLN A 111 4.35 -15.21 2.16
C GLN A 111 4.44 -16.61 1.49
N SER A 112 5.25 -17.49 2.05
CA SER A 112 5.50 -18.88 1.64
C SER A 112 4.56 -19.92 2.27
N GLU A 113 3.63 -19.52 3.14
CA GLU A 113 2.67 -20.38 3.86
C GLU A 113 1.21 -19.93 3.64
#